data_AF-A0A8J0UIS5-F1
#
_entry.id   AF-A0A8J0UIS5-F1
#
_cell.length_a   1.000
_cell.length_b   1.000
_cell.length_c   1.000
_cell.angle_alpha   90.00
_cell.angle_beta   90.00
_cell.angle_gamma   90.00
#
_symmetry.space_group_name_H-M   'P 1'
#
loop_
_entity.id
_entity.type
_entity.pdbx_description
1 polymer ?
#
loop_
_entity_poly.entity_id
_entity_poly.type
_entity_poly.pdbx_seq_one_letter_code
_entity_poly.pdbx_strand_id
1 'polypeptide(L)'
;MCSVCRKYLGAVIPCLKTDVCIMKENADFLKGLPVYNESNFSRFHADSVCKASNRRPSVYLPTREYPSDQIIVTEKTNILLRYLHQQWDKKNAAKKRDQDQLEIGETSAPPRKIARTDSQEMNEDT
;
A
#
# COMPACT_ATOMS: atom_id res chain seq x y z
N MET A 1 18.10 -21.68 -69.17
CA MET A 1 17.93 -21.23 -67.77
C MET A 1 18.38 -22.37 -66.86
N CYS A 2 19.47 -22.18 -66.14
CA CYS A 2 20.08 -23.22 -65.31
C CYS A 2 19.24 -23.49 -64.06
N SER A 3 18.95 -24.75 -63.74
CA SER A 3 18.13 -25.20 -62.61
C SER A 3 18.71 -24.89 -61.22
N VAL A 4 19.84 -24.19 -61.15
CA VAL A 4 20.57 -23.89 -59.91
C VAL A 4 20.09 -22.59 -59.22
N CYS A 5 19.42 -21.67 -59.94
CA CYS A 5 18.98 -20.40 -59.33
C CYS A 5 17.64 -20.43 -58.58
N ARG A 6 16.96 -21.59 -58.46
CA ARG A 6 15.64 -21.66 -57.82
C ARG A 6 15.66 -22.11 -56.34
N LYS A 7 16.83 -22.41 -55.77
CA LYS A 7 16.97 -22.82 -54.35
C LYS A 7 17.35 -21.69 -53.39
N TYR A 8 17.81 -20.54 -53.88
CA TYR A 8 18.27 -19.43 -53.03
C TYR A 8 17.26 -18.29 -52.82
N LEU A 9 16.01 -18.44 -53.26
CA LEU A 9 14.97 -17.42 -53.04
C LEU A 9 14.02 -17.74 -51.86
N GLY A 10 14.19 -18.89 -51.19
CA GLY A 10 13.26 -19.37 -50.16
C GLY A 10 13.72 -19.24 -48.71
N ALA A 11 14.97 -18.85 -48.45
CA ALA A 11 15.57 -18.92 -47.10
C ALA A 11 15.93 -17.57 -46.46
N VAL A 12 15.63 -16.43 -47.12
CA VAL A 12 15.99 -15.09 -46.63
C VAL A 12 14.81 -14.34 -45.97
N ILE A 13 13.61 -14.95 -45.92
CA ILE A 13 12.40 -14.36 -45.33
C ILE A 13 11.89 -15.09 -44.03
N PRO A 14 12.73 -15.65 -43.14
CA PRO A 14 12.28 -15.93 -41.76
C PRO A 14 12.53 -14.77 -40.79
N CYS A 15 13.67 -14.07 -40.88
CA CYS A 15 14.07 -13.07 -39.87
C CYS A 15 13.12 -11.86 -39.77
N LEU A 16 12.70 -11.29 -40.90
CA LEU A 16 11.89 -10.07 -40.90
C LEU A 16 10.46 -10.29 -40.33
N LYS A 17 9.92 -11.51 -40.35
CA LYS A 17 8.59 -11.79 -39.78
C LYS A 17 8.65 -11.98 -38.27
N THR A 18 9.69 -12.61 -37.74
CA THR A 18 9.87 -12.76 -36.29
C THR A 18 10.21 -11.44 -35.61
N ASP A 19 11.05 -10.60 -36.22
CA ASP A 19 11.43 -9.31 -35.64
C ASP A 19 10.24 -8.32 -35.56
N VAL A 20 9.36 -8.32 -36.58
CA VAL A 20 8.14 -7.50 -36.59
C VAL A 20 7.10 -8.01 -35.57
N CYS A 21 6.97 -9.32 -35.39
CA CYS A 21 6.05 -9.89 -34.39
C CYS A 21 6.53 -9.61 -32.96
N ILE A 22 7.84 -9.72 -32.69
CA ILE A 22 8.42 -9.44 -31.36
C ILE A 22 8.23 -7.97 -30.98
N MET A 23 8.43 -7.02 -31.89
CA MET A 23 8.19 -5.60 -31.61
C MET A 23 6.70 -5.29 -31.35
N LYS A 24 5.78 -6.06 -31.96
CA LYS A 24 4.34 -5.87 -31.77
C LYS A 24 3.85 -6.36 -30.40
N GLU A 25 4.28 -7.54 -29.96
CA GLU A 25 3.91 -8.07 -28.62
C GLU A 25 4.40 -7.14 -27.50
N ASN A 26 5.62 -6.60 -27.61
CA ASN A 26 6.15 -5.64 -26.64
C ASN A 26 5.38 -4.31 -26.63
N ALA A 27 4.88 -3.85 -27.78
CA ALA A 27 4.12 -2.61 -27.88
C ALA A 27 2.71 -2.74 -27.29
N ASP A 28 2.08 -3.91 -27.44
CA ASP A 28 0.75 -4.17 -26.87
C ASP A 28 0.80 -4.26 -25.34
N PHE A 29 1.89 -4.78 -24.77
CA PHE A 29 2.12 -4.77 -23.32
C PHE A 29 2.24 -3.36 -22.72
N LEU A 30 2.70 -2.38 -23.50
CA LEU A 30 2.86 -0.98 -23.04
C LEU A 30 1.60 -0.12 -23.20
N LYS A 31 0.49 -0.69 -23.69
CA LYS A 31 -0.79 0.02 -23.82
C LYS A 31 -1.59 -0.02 -22.50
N GLY A 32 -2.53 0.91 -22.34
CA GLY A 32 -3.48 0.89 -21.22
C GLY A 32 -2.92 1.37 -19.88
N LEU A 33 -1.87 2.20 -19.89
CA LEU A 33 -1.36 2.83 -18.67
C LEU A 33 -2.45 3.68 -17.99
N PRO A 34 -2.43 3.82 -16.65
CA PRO A 34 -3.44 4.59 -15.93
C PRO A 34 -3.55 6.04 -16.42
N VAL A 35 -4.77 6.45 -16.76
CA VAL A 35 -5.10 7.84 -17.13
C VAL A 35 -6.05 8.41 -16.08
N TYR A 36 -5.52 9.26 -15.20
CA TYR A 36 -6.36 9.98 -14.23
C TYR A 36 -7.12 11.16 -14.88
N ASN A 37 -6.51 11.78 -15.89
CA ASN A 37 -7.10 12.87 -16.68
C ASN A 37 -6.36 12.98 -18.03
N GLU A 38 -7.09 12.83 -19.13
CA GLU A 38 -6.55 12.86 -20.51
C GLU A 38 -5.91 14.20 -20.87
N SER A 39 -6.37 15.30 -20.25
CA SER A 39 -5.88 16.64 -20.56
C SER A 39 -4.50 16.96 -19.99
N ASN A 40 -4.05 16.27 -18.94
CA ASN A 40 -2.84 16.58 -18.16
C ASN A 40 -1.58 16.77 -19.02
N PHE A 41 -1.41 15.96 -20.06
CA PHE A 41 -0.23 16.00 -20.95
C PHE A 41 -0.56 16.28 -22.42
N SER A 42 -1.85 16.39 -22.77
CA SER A 42 -2.31 16.63 -24.16
C SER A 42 -1.73 17.89 -24.80
N ARG A 43 -1.37 18.90 -24.00
CA ARG A 43 -0.87 20.22 -24.44
C ARG A 43 0.61 20.46 -24.07
N PHE A 44 1.31 19.43 -23.61
CA PHE A 44 2.71 19.57 -23.22
C PHE A 44 3.60 19.68 -24.47
N HIS A 45 4.37 20.76 -24.59
CA HIS A 45 5.35 20.98 -25.66
C HIS A 45 6.75 21.09 -25.05
N ALA A 46 7.67 20.19 -25.44
CA ALA A 46 9.04 20.19 -24.95
C ALA A 46 9.88 21.36 -25.53
N ASP A 47 9.51 21.86 -26.71
CA ASP A 47 10.27 22.87 -27.45
C ASP A 47 10.01 24.31 -26.99
N SER A 48 9.10 24.52 -26.03
CA SER A 48 8.91 25.83 -25.40
C SER A 48 10.05 26.10 -24.40
N VAL A 49 11.23 26.36 -24.97
CA VAL A 49 12.40 27.01 -24.39
C VAL A 49 13.15 26.21 -23.32
N CYS A 50 14.34 25.69 -23.67
CA CYS A 50 15.43 25.34 -22.74
C CYS A 50 15.98 26.59 -22.01
N LYS A 51 15.12 27.36 -21.33
CA LYS A 51 15.52 28.32 -20.30
C LYS A 51 15.47 27.58 -18.97
N ALA A 52 16.48 26.75 -18.71
CA ALA A 52 16.66 26.01 -17.46
C ALA A 52 16.67 26.90 -16.20
N SER A 53 16.75 28.23 -16.35
CA SER A 53 16.87 29.19 -15.26
C SER A 53 15.54 29.74 -14.70
N ASN A 54 14.42 29.72 -15.44
CA ASN A 54 13.21 30.52 -15.07
C ASN A 54 11.97 29.71 -14.64
N ARG A 55 12.11 28.42 -14.33
CA ARG A 55 10.99 27.55 -13.89
C ARG A 55 11.07 27.08 -12.44
N ARG A 56 11.91 27.69 -11.60
CA ARG A 56 11.91 27.36 -10.17
C ARG A 56 10.51 27.71 -9.63
N PRO A 57 9.75 26.73 -9.09
CA PRO A 57 8.50 27.03 -8.40
C PRO A 57 8.78 28.12 -7.35
N SER A 58 7.88 29.09 -7.23
CA SER A 58 8.00 30.11 -6.20
C SER A 58 8.10 29.43 -4.83
N VAL A 59 9.00 29.91 -3.98
CA VAL A 59 9.15 29.40 -2.63
C VAL A 59 7.91 29.78 -1.82
N TYR A 60 7.32 28.82 -1.11
CA TYR A 60 6.23 29.11 -0.18
C TYR A 60 6.77 29.89 1.02
N LEU A 61 6.24 31.10 1.24
CA LEU A 61 6.48 31.91 2.43
C LEU A 61 5.24 31.83 3.32
N PRO A 62 5.26 31.07 4.43
CA PRO A 62 4.17 31.05 5.38
C PRO A 62 3.97 32.45 5.99
N THR A 63 2.79 33.06 5.82
CA THR A 63 2.45 34.40 6.35
C THR A 63 1.51 34.36 7.55
N ARG A 64 0.94 33.18 7.82
CA ARG A 64 0.01 32.93 8.93
C ARG A 64 0.43 31.66 9.63
N GLU A 65 0.39 31.69 10.95
CA GLU A 65 0.58 30.50 11.76
C GLU A 65 -0.75 29.78 11.94
N TYR A 66 -0.73 28.48 11.72
CA TYR A 66 -1.84 27.57 12.02
C TYR A 66 -1.29 26.49 12.96
N PRO A 67 -1.87 26.31 14.17
CA PRO A 67 -1.42 25.28 15.09
C PRO A 67 -1.69 23.89 14.50
N SER A 68 -0.84 22.91 14.84
CA SER A 68 -1.07 21.52 14.47
C SER A 68 -2.03 20.84 15.45
N ASP A 69 -2.99 20.07 14.94
CA ASP A 69 -3.98 19.36 15.77
C ASP A 69 -3.36 18.23 16.60
N GLN A 70 -2.28 17.62 16.11
CA GLN A 70 -1.60 16.50 16.76
C GLN A 70 -0.07 16.70 16.69
N ILE A 71 0.63 16.15 17.68
CA ILE A 71 2.09 16.15 17.73
C ILE A 71 2.62 14.73 17.71
N ILE A 72 3.74 14.52 17.02
CA ILE A 72 4.44 13.24 17.01
C ILE A 72 5.29 13.17 18.29
N VAL A 73 4.96 12.23 19.18
CA VAL A 73 5.69 11.99 20.43
C VAL A 73 6.40 10.65 20.35
N THR A 74 7.68 10.63 20.71
CA THR A 74 8.45 9.39 20.84
C THR A 74 8.31 8.84 22.26
N GLU A 75 8.27 7.52 22.39
CA GLU A 75 8.28 6.90 23.71
C GLU A 75 9.59 7.22 24.45
N LYS A 76 9.46 7.75 25.67
CA LYS A 76 10.62 8.10 26.52
C LYS A 76 11.34 6.89 27.12
N THR A 77 10.75 5.70 27.03
CA THR A 77 11.29 4.50 27.70
C THR A 77 12.45 3.91 26.92
N ASN A 78 13.52 3.57 27.63
CA ASN A 78 14.63 2.83 27.03
C ASN A 78 14.14 1.48 26.48
N ILE A 79 14.56 1.16 25.26
CA ILE A 79 14.09 -0.03 24.54
C ILE A 79 14.39 -1.34 25.28
N LEU A 80 15.50 -1.43 26.01
CA LEU A 80 15.85 -2.60 26.80
C LEU A 80 14.92 -2.78 27.99
N LEU A 81 14.63 -1.69 28.72
CA LEU A 81 13.72 -1.71 29.86
C LEU A 81 12.29 -2.06 29.44
N ARG A 82 11.80 -1.48 28.34
CA ARG A 82 10.49 -1.82 27.78
C ARG A 82 10.39 -3.31 27.46
N TYR A 83 11.44 -3.89 26.86
CA TYR A 83 11.49 -5.33 26.56
C TYR A 83 11.48 -6.19 27.84
N LEU A 84 12.31 -5.86 28.83
CA LEU A 84 12.39 -6.62 30.08
C LEU A 84 11.07 -6.58 30.87
N HIS A 85 10.43 -5.41 30.99
CA HIS A 85 9.11 -5.28 31.61
C HIS A 85 8.06 -6.09 30.86
N GLN A 86 8.04 -6.03 29.53
CA GLN A 86 7.11 -6.79 28.72
C GLN A 86 7.26 -8.31 28.91
N GLN A 87 8.50 -8.81 29.00
CA GLN A 87 8.76 -10.22 29.30
C GLN A 87 8.29 -10.61 30.70
N TRP A 88 8.55 -9.74 31.68
CA TRP A 88 8.13 -9.94 33.06
C TRP A 88 6.60 -9.97 33.21
N ASP A 89 5.90 -8.99 32.65
CA ASP A 89 4.45 -8.89 32.69
C ASP A 89 3.79 -10.08 31.99
N LYS A 90 4.34 -10.52 30.85
CA LYS A 90 3.85 -11.70 30.14
C LYS A 90 4.00 -12.98 30.98
N LYS A 91 5.12 -13.14 31.68
CA LYS A 91 5.38 -14.30 32.57
C LYS A 91 4.47 -14.30 33.79
N ASN A 92 4.13 -13.14 34.33
CA ASN A 92 3.25 -13.03 35.50
C ASN A 92 1.76 -13.04 35.15
N ALA A 93 1.37 -12.62 33.94
CA ALA A 93 0.01 -12.77 33.44
C ALA A 93 -0.43 -14.23 33.32
N ALA A 94 0.52 -15.14 32.99
CA ALA A 94 0.27 -16.57 32.98
C ALA A 94 -0.03 -17.12 34.39
N LYS A 95 0.65 -16.63 35.43
CA LYS A 95 0.41 -17.03 36.82
C LYS A 95 -0.94 -16.55 37.36
N LYS A 96 -1.38 -15.35 36.96
CA LYS A 96 -2.68 -14.81 37.38
C LYS A 96 -3.87 -15.62 36.82
N ARG A 97 -3.80 -16.12 35.58
CA ARG A 97 -4.87 -16.97 35.02
C ARG A 97 -4.99 -18.33 35.71
N ASP A 98 -3.88 -18.90 36.17
CA ASP A 98 -3.89 -20.17 36.92
C ASP A 98 -4.35 -19.96 38.37
N GLN A 99 -3.94 -18.86 39.00
CA GLN A 99 -4.31 -18.56 40.38
C GLN A 99 -5.80 -18.23 40.54
N ASP A 100 -6.43 -17.56 39.56
CA ASP A 100 -7.88 -17.39 39.52
C ASP A 100 -8.62 -18.72 39.29
N GLN A 101 -7.99 -19.74 38.70
CA GLN A 101 -8.60 -21.06 38.52
C GLN A 101 -8.46 -21.96 39.77
N LEU A 102 -7.44 -21.72 40.61
CA LEU A 102 -7.22 -22.46 41.86
C LEU A 102 -8.06 -21.89 43.04
N GLU A 103 -8.36 -20.59 43.06
CA GLU A 103 -9.22 -19.97 44.08
C GLU A 103 -10.73 -20.11 43.77
N ILE A 104 -11.12 -20.54 42.56
CA ILE A 104 -12.52 -20.82 42.16
C ILE A 104 -12.75 -22.35 42.18
N GLY A 105 -12.23 -23.03 43.20
CA GLY A 105 -12.41 -24.48 43.42
C GLY A 105 -13.55 -24.84 44.38
N GLU A 106 -14.10 -23.87 45.12
CA GLU A 106 -15.11 -24.14 46.16
C GLU A 106 -16.46 -23.42 45.94
N THR A 107 -16.90 -23.16 44.70
CA THR A 107 -18.36 -23.06 44.45
C THR A 107 -18.68 -23.57 43.05
N SER A 108 -19.52 -24.60 42.99
CA SER A 108 -19.98 -25.21 41.75
C SER A 108 -21.02 -24.34 41.04
N ALA A 109 -20.67 -23.72 39.91
CA ALA A 109 -21.61 -23.49 38.80
C ALA A 109 -20.88 -23.08 37.51
N PRO A 110 -21.19 -23.69 36.35
CA PRO A 110 -20.56 -23.33 35.08
C PRO A 110 -21.05 -21.95 34.60
N PRO A 111 -20.19 -21.13 33.96
CA PRO A 111 -20.57 -19.81 33.46
C PRO A 111 -21.50 -19.97 32.25
N ARG A 112 -22.80 -19.74 32.46
CA ARG A 112 -23.77 -19.61 31.37
C ARG A 112 -23.44 -18.35 30.57
N LYS A 113 -22.92 -18.53 29.35
CA LYS A 113 -22.79 -17.47 28.35
C LYS A 113 -24.18 -16.86 28.09
N ILE A 114 -24.34 -15.57 28.36
CA ILE A 114 -25.46 -14.78 27.84
C ILE A 114 -24.87 -13.87 26.77
N ALA A 115 -25.24 -14.12 25.51
CA ALA A 115 -25.03 -13.15 24.45
C ALA A 115 -25.98 -11.98 24.70
N ARG A 116 -25.46 -10.76 24.82
CA ARG A 116 -26.32 -9.56 24.80
C ARG A 116 -26.73 -9.33 23.35
N THR A 117 -27.84 -9.96 22.96
CA THR A 117 -28.65 -9.57 21.80
C THR A 117 -29.30 -8.22 22.05
N ASP A 118 -29.43 -7.49 20.95
CA ASP A 118 -29.98 -6.15 20.76
C ASP A 118 -31.31 -5.90 21.52
N SER A 119 -31.48 -4.69 22.04
CA SER A 119 -32.77 -4.14 22.43
C SER A 119 -32.73 -2.63 22.19
N GLN A 120 -32.74 -2.28 20.92
CA GLN A 120 -33.40 -1.08 20.42
C GLN A 120 -34.87 -1.09 20.88
N GLU A 121 -35.26 -0.18 21.79
CA GLU A 121 -36.64 0.30 21.90
C GLU A 121 -36.74 1.59 22.73
N MET A 122 -37.79 2.34 22.40
CA MET A 122 -37.93 3.79 22.43
C MET A 122 -38.17 4.37 23.83
N ASN A 123 -37.87 5.66 24.01
CA ASN A 123 -38.83 6.53 24.70
C ASN A 123 -38.73 7.97 24.17
N GLU A 124 -39.76 8.36 23.42
CA GLU A 124 -40.13 9.75 23.14
C GLU A 124 -40.91 10.31 24.34
N ASP A 125 -41.07 11.64 24.39
CA ASP A 125 -41.89 12.46 25.31
C ASP A 125 -41.41 12.73 26.74
N THR A 126 -40.76 13.90 26.92
CA THR A 126 -41.40 15.12 27.47
C THR A 126 -40.54 16.35 27.19
#